data_AF-A0A091L471-F1
#
_entry.id   AF-A0A091L471-F1
#
_cell.length_a   1.000
_cell.length_b   1.000
_cell.length_c   1.000
_cell.angle_alpha   90.00
_cell.angle_beta   90.00
_cell.angle_gamma   90.00
#
_symmetry.space_group_name_H-M   'P 1'
#
loop_
_entity.id
_entity.type
_entity.pdbx_description
1 polymer ?
#
loop_
_entity_poly.entity_id
_entity_poly.type
_entity_poly.pdbx_seq_one_letter_code
_entity_poly.pdbx_strand_id
1 'polypeptide(L)'
;QGTLTLFTNERGGIVDDLIVTNTAEDHLYVVSNAGCADKDLAIMRVRGCPSPTGSGDVRDVHLEVSDNALLALQGPSMARVLQAGLPDDLAKLSFMNSITTTVFGVPGCRVTRCGYTRADPTSPTGRRGTRWASPTLTHLCPAGKRRRAAMDFPGAAIIMAQVKEKPKRKRVGLTSNSAMGYVEAAHSRAGTALTVEVRKKQHPALVTKMPFVPTQYYMAK
;
A
#
# COMPACT_ATOMS: atom_id res chain seq x y z
N GLN A 1 12.35 5.78 -6.33
CA GLN A 1 11.21 4.84 -6.51
C GLN A 1 10.54 4.62 -5.16
N GLY A 2 9.21 4.60 -5.15
CA GLY A 2 8.33 4.32 -4.03
C GLY A 2 8.05 2.82 -3.84
N THR A 3 7.81 2.41 -2.62
CA THR A 3 7.40 1.04 -2.28
C THR A 3 6.39 1.07 -1.15
N LEU A 4 5.32 0.27 -1.29
CA LEU A 4 4.39 0.00 -0.21
C LEU A 4 5.05 -0.93 0.82
N THR A 5 5.05 -0.52 2.08
CA THR A 5 5.63 -1.26 3.20
C THR A 5 4.67 -1.26 4.39
N LEU A 6 4.93 -2.12 5.36
CA LEU A 6 4.10 -2.28 6.56
C LEU A 6 4.92 -1.95 7.82
N PHE A 7 4.31 -1.28 8.78
CA PHE A 7 4.74 -1.39 10.16
C PHE A 7 4.18 -2.69 10.75
N THR A 8 5.05 -3.47 11.40
CA THR A 8 4.67 -4.66 12.14
C THR A 8 4.94 -4.49 13.64
N ASN A 9 4.28 -5.33 14.44
CA ASN A 9 4.50 -5.44 15.88
C ASN A 9 5.17 -6.77 16.26
N GLU A 10 5.59 -6.90 17.52
CA GLU A 10 6.26 -8.10 18.03
C GLU A 10 5.43 -9.38 17.96
N ARG A 11 4.10 -9.25 17.83
CA ARG A 11 3.18 -10.38 17.66
C ARG A 11 3.02 -10.79 16.19
N GLY A 12 3.76 -10.18 15.27
CA GLY A 12 3.67 -10.44 13.83
C GLY A 12 2.43 -9.83 13.15
N GLY A 13 1.71 -8.94 13.83
CA GLY A 13 0.55 -8.24 13.28
C GLY A 13 0.94 -6.98 12.52
N ILE A 14 0.07 -6.56 11.60
CA ILE A 14 0.18 -5.29 10.87
C ILE A 14 -0.29 -4.16 11.78
N VAL A 15 0.51 -3.10 11.86
CA VAL A 15 0.25 -1.90 12.65
C VAL A 15 -0.33 -0.80 11.78
N ASP A 16 0.30 -0.54 10.63
CA ASP A 16 -0.22 0.29 9.53
C ASP A 16 0.55 0.02 8.22
N ASP A 17 0.04 0.53 7.09
CA ASP A 17 0.72 0.54 5.79
C ASP A 17 1.16 1.95 5.36
N LEU A 18 2.35 2.03 4.76
CA LEU A 18 3.01 3.27 4.37
C LEU A 18 3.59 3.15 2.96
N ILE A 19 3.65 4.27 2.25
CA ILE A 19 4.45 4.38 1.04
C ILE A 19 5.76 5.07 1.41
N VAL A 20 6.88 4.38 1.17
CA VAL A 20 8.22 4.95 1.36
C VAL A 20 8.87 5.12 0.00
N THR A 21 9.30 6.34 -0.30
CA THR A 21 9.97 6.71 -1.53
C THR A 21 11.42 7.05 -1.27
N ASN A 22 12.33 6.33 -1.91
CA ASN A 22 13.73 6.73 -1.99
C ASN A 22 13.85 7.86 -3.01
N THR A 23 14.23 9.05 -2.53
CA THR A 23 14.36 10.27 -3.34
C THR A 23 15.80 10.44 -3.83
N ALA A 24 16.01 11.34 -4.80
CA ALA A 24 17.36 11.73 -5.22
C ALA A 24 17.99 12.78 -4.27
N GLU A 25 17.21 13.30 -3.33
CA GLU A 25 17.55 14.42 -2.44
C GLU A 25 18.05 13.92 -1.07
N ASP A 26 18.71 12.75 -1.07
CA ASP A 26 19.30 12.08 0.10
C ASP A 26 18.37 11.90 1.32
N HIS A 27 17.06 11.79 1.07
CA HIS A 27 16.09 11.51 2.12
C HIS A 27 15.03 10.50 1.68
N LEU A 28 14.41 9.85 2.66
CA LEU A 28 13.23 9.03 2.45
C LEU A 28 11.98 9.89 2.59
N TYR A 29 11.12 9.88 1.58
CA TYR A 29 9.82 10.52 1.65
C TYR A 29 8.76 9.48 2.05
N VAL A 30 8.12 9.68 3.20
CA VAL A 30 7.17 8.73 3.77
C VAL A 30 5.76 9.31 3.77
N VAL A 31 4.81 8.55 3.24
CA VAL A 31 3.38 8.87 3.30
C VAL A 31 2.70 7.79 4.13
N SER A 32 2.24 8.17 5.33
CA SER A 32 1.41 7.35 6.20
C SER A 32 -0.08 7.61 5.95
N ASN A 33 -0.92 6.74 6.51
CA ASN A 33 -2.35 6.99 6.54
C ASN A 33 -2.66 8.19 7.46
N ALA A 34 -3.48 9.13 6.99
CA ALA A 34 -3.83 10.33 7.73
C ALA A 34 -4.40 10.03 9.13
N GLY A 35 -5.23 8.99 9.25
CA GLY A 35 -5.83 8.59 10.54
C GLY A 35 -4.85 7.92 11.53
N CYS A 36 -3.65 7.58 11.07
CA CYS A 36 -2.61 6.90 11.86
C CYS A 36 -1.37 7.77 12.06
N ALA A 37 -1.36 9.02 11.59
CA ALA A 37 -0.17 9.86 11.52
C ALA A 37 0.57 9.98 12.86
N ASP A 38 -0.13 10.29 13.96
CA ASP A 38 0.48 10.44 15.28
C ASP A 38 1.12 9.14 15.78
N LYS A 39 0.41 8.02 15.58
CA LYS A 39 0.86 6.68 15.98
C LYS A 39 2.09 6.26 15.18
N ASP A 40 2.08 6.50 13.87
CA ASP A 40 3.19 6.17 12.98
C ASP A 40 4.41 7.04 13.28
N LEU A 41 4.21 8.33 13.53
CA LEU A 41 5.26 9.26 13.93
C LEU A 41 5.90 8.83 15.26
N ALA A 42 5.09 8.40 16.23
CA ALA A 42 5.61 7.88 17.50
C ALA A 42 6.47 6.63 17.29
N ILE A 43 6.07 5.70 16.41
CA ILE A 43 6.87 4.51 16.07
C ILE A 43 8.20 4.92 15.43
N MET A 44 8.18 5.85 14.49
CA MET A 44 9.38 6.34 13.82
C MET A 44 10.32 7.06 14.80
N ARG A 45 9.79 7.85 15.74
CA ARG A 45 10.60 8.52 16.78
C ARG A 45 11.22 7.51 17.72
N VAL A 46 10.44 6.59 18.30
CA VAL A 46 10.95 5.60 19.27
C VAL A 46 12.02 4.70 18.65
N ARG A 47 11.89 4.37 17.37
CA ARG A 47 12.84 3.47 16.69
C ARG A 47 13.96 4.19 15.94
N GLY A 48 13.80 5.49 15.67
CA GLY A 48 14.82 6.38 15.12
C GLY A 48 15.66 7.06 16.20
N CYS A 49 15.21 7.07 17.45
CA CYS A 49 15.99 7.57 18.58
C CYS A 49 16.97 6.49 19.05
N PRO A 50 18.26 6.81 19.26
CA PRO A 50 19.24 5.85 19.75
C PRO A 50 18.85 5.30 21.13
N SER A 51 18.95 3.98 21.29
CA SER A 51 18.95 3.35 22.61
C SER A 51 20.20 3.79 23.38
N PRO A 52 20.12 4.17 24.68
CA PRO A 52 21.29 4.53 25.48
C PRO A 52 22.21 3.34 25.79
N THR A 53 21.79 2.11 25.46
CA THR A 53 22.50 0.88 25.84
C THR A 53 22.70 -0.02 24.62
N GLY A 54 23.94 -0.10 24.14
CA GLY A 54 24.39 -1.16 23.23
C GLY A 54 25.10 -0.64 21.98
N SER A 55 26.38 -0.96 21.88
CA SER A 55 27.25 -0.80 20.72
C SER A 55 26.65 -1.32 19.42
N GLY A 56 26.37 -0.43 18.45
CA GLY A 56 26.08 -0.79 17.06
C GLY A 56 25.06 0.14 16.38
N ASP A 57 25.56 1.11 15.62
CA ASP A 57 24.85 2.07 14.75
C ASP A 57 23.85 3.03 15.44
N VAL A 58 24.38 4.15 15.93
CA VAL A 58 23.62 5.39 16.05
C VAL A 58 23.17 5.78 14.65
N ARG A 59 21.87 5.63 14.34
CA ARG A 59 21.33 6.13 13.08
C ARG A 59 20.87 7.56 13.29
N ASP A 60 21.72 8.49 12.90
CA ASP A 60 21.44 9.92 12.81
C ASP A 60 20.37 10.15 11.72
N VAL A 61 19.10 9.99 12.08
CA VAL A 61 17.97 10.16 11.17
C VAL A 61 17.09 11.27 11.72
N HIS A 62 17.16 12.43 11.07
CA HIS A 62 16.25 13.54 11.34
C HIS A 62 14.87 13.25 10.75
N LEU A 63 13.82 13.44 11.55
CA LEU A 63 12.44 13.25 11.13
C LEU A 63 11.74 14.60 11.01
N GLU A 64 11.47 15.00 9.77
CA GLU A 64 10.75 16.23 9.45
C GLU A 64 9.31 15.91 9.04
N VAL A 65 8.35 16.65 9.59
CA VAL A 65 6.94 16.57 9.18
C VAL A 65 6.66 17.76 8.28
N SER A 66 6.38 17.50 7.00
CA SER A 66 6.03 18.55 6.04
C SER A 66 4.56 18.95 6.17
N ASP A 67 4.29 20.25 6.20
CA ASP A 67 2.93 20.82 6.18
C ASP A 67 2.38 20.97 4.75
N ASN A 68 2.45 19.87 4.00
CA ASN A 68 2.05 19.83 2.59
C ASN A 68 0.60 19.37 2.43
N ALA A 69 -0.11 19.95 1.47
CA ALA A 69 -1.37 19.38 0.99
C ALA A 69 -1.12 18.23 0.00
N LEU A 70 -1.93 17.18 0.08
CA LEU A 70 -1.91 16.07 -0.87
C LEU A 70 -3.19 16.07 -1.71
N LEU A 71 -3.06 16.21 -3.03
CA LEU A 71 -4.16 16.06 -3.99
C LEU A 71 -4.05 14.72 -4.72
N ALA A 72 -5.11 13.93 -4.67
CA ALA A 72 -5.20 12.66 -5.40
C ALA A 72 -6.07 12.82 -6.64
N LEU A 73 -5.43 12.91 -7.82
CA LEU A 73 -6.13 12.89 -9.11
C LEU A 73 -6.26 11.45 -9.62
N GLN A 74 -7.48 11.02 -9.91
CA GLN A 74 -7.77 9.64 -10.33
C GLN A 74 -8.69 9.60 -11.55
N GLY A 75 -8.52 8.56 -12.37
CA GLY A 75 -9.36 8.29 -13.54
C GLY A 75 -8.57 8.24 -14.84
N PRO A 76 -9.16 7.69 -15.90
CA PRO A 76 -8.45 7.43 -17.16
C PRO A 76 -7.94 8.70 -17.83
N SER A 77 -8.63 9.83 -17.66
CA SER A 77 -8.21 11.11 -18.23
C SER A 77 -7.16 11.85 -17.40
N MET A 78 -6.76 11.33 -16.23
CA MET A 78 -5.89 12.05 -15.30
C MET A 78 -4.61 12.53 -15.96
N ALA A 79 -3.92 11.64 -16.69
CA ALA A 79 -2.60 11.93 -17.23
C ALA A 79 -2.67 13.07 -18.23
N ARG A 80 -3.71 13.05 -19.09
CA ARG A 80 -3.97 14.11 -20.07
C ARG A 80 -4.25 15.45 -19.39
N VAL A 81 -5.07 15.46 -18.34
CA VAL A 81 -5.44 16.69 -17.62
C VAL A 81 -4.23 17.27 -16.88
N LEU A 82 -3.47 16.43 -16.17
CA LEU A 82 -2.32 16.86 -15.39
C LEU A 82 -1.15 17.29 -16.29
N GLN A 83 -0.93 16.62 -17.42
CA GLN A 83 0.13 16.95 -18.37
C GLN A 83 0.08 18.41 -18.85
N ALA A 84 -1.13 18.98 -19.01
CA ALA A 84 -1.29 20.36 -19.45
C ALA A 84 -0.70 21.39 -18.48
N GLY A 85 -0.54 21.01 -17.21
CA GLY A 85 0.06 21.85 -16.16
C GLY A 85 1.50 21.48 -15.82
N LEU A 86 2.13 20.58 -16.57
CA LEU A 86 3.46 20.06 -16.25
C LEU A 86 4.46 20.32 -17.39
N PRO A 87 5.69 20.75 -17.06
CA PRO A 87 6.77 20.80 -18.03
C PRO A 87 7.32 19.39 -18.36
N ASP A 88 7.27 18.47 -17.39
CA ASP A 88 7.76 17.10 -17.54
C ASP A 88 6.75 16.19 -18.24
N ASP A 89 7.26 15.26 -19.06
CA ASP A 89 6.46 14.26 -19.75
C ASP A 89 6.04 13.13 -18.79
N LEU A 90 4.75 13.09 -18.46
CA LEU A 90 4.15 12.06 -17.61
C LEU A 90 4.20 10.66 -18.23
N ALA A 91 4.42 10.49 -19.54
CA ALA A 91 4.64 9.17 -20.14
C ALA A 91 5.96 8.54 -19.64
N LYS A 92 6.92 9.35 -19.19
CA LYS A 92 8.18 8.84 -18.62
C LYS A 92 8.06 8.46 -17.15
N LEU A 93 7.00 8.93 -16.47
CA LEU A 93 6.77 8.66 -15.05
C LEU A 93 6.06 7.31 -14.86
N SER A 94 6.80 6.24 -14.63
CA SER A 94 6.21 4.91 -14.38
C SER A 94 5.58 4.78 -12.98
N PHE A 95 4.76 3.75 -12.80
CA PHE A 95 4.08 3.47 -11.53
C PHE A 95 5.07 3.37 -10.35
N MET A 96 4.66 3.97 -9.22
CA MET A 96 5.45 4.13 -7.99
C MET A 96 6.72 4.98 -8.16
N ASN A 97 6.85 5.77 -9.22
CA ASN A 97 7.91 6.78 -9.31
C ASN A 97 7.37 8.19 -9.05
N SER A 98 8.28 9.05 -8.61
CA SER A 98 8.00 10.43 -8.25
C SER A 98 9.02 11.37 -8.88
N ILE A 99 8.57 12.56 -9.25
CA ILE A 99 9.42 13.69 -9.65
C ILE A 99 9.04 14.93 -8.83
N THR A 100 9.98 15.83 -8.65
CA THR A 100 9.74 17.18 -8.11
C THR A 100 9.73 18.15 -9.29
N THR A 101 8.64 18.88 -9.49
CA THR A 101 8.43 19.71 -10.68
C THR A 101 7.50 20.89 -10.39
N THR A 102 7.28 21.74 -11.39
CA THR A 102 6.31 22.83 -11.36
C THR A 102 4.95 22.33 -11.85
N VAL A 103 3.90 22.53 -11.06
CA VAL A 103 2.52 22.14 -11.38
C VAL A 103 1.67 23.39 -11.52
N PHE A 104 1.15 23.66 -12.72
CA PHE A 104 0.34 24.85 -13.02
C PHE A 104 0.97 26.17 -12.51
N GLY A 105 2.29 26.31 -12.68
CA GLY A 105 3.05 27.47 -12.22
C GLY A 105 3.50 27.43 -10.76
N VAL A 106 3.09 26.45 -9.97
CA VAL A 106 3.50 26.27 -8.57
C VAL A 106 4.78 25.42 -8.52
N PRO A 107 5.94 25.99 -8.13
CA PRO A 107 7.20 25.26 -8.07
C PRO A 107 7.25 24.29 -6.88
N GLY A 108 8.18 23.33 -6.93
CA GLY A 108 8.48 22.45 -5.79
C GLY A 108 7.43 21.37 -5.50
N CYS A 109 6.51 21.11 -6.43
CA CYS A 109 5.47 20.10 -6.26
C CYS A 109 6.05 18.70 -6.50
N ARG A 110 5.85 17.77 -5.55
CA ARG A 110 6.15 16.35 -5.77
C ARG A 110 4.98 15.65 -6.45
N VAL A 111 5.18 15.22 -7.69
CA VAL A 111 4.21 14.43 -8.46
C VAL A 111 4.61 12.96 -8.41
N THR A 112 3.73 12.12 -7.86
CA THR A 112 3.96 10.67 -7.76
C THR A 112 2.87 9.93 -8.53
N ARG A 113 3.26 9.05 -9.46
CA ARG A 113 2.30 8.16 -10.12
C ARG A 113 2.03 6.95 -9.23
N CYS A 114 1.05 7.09 -8.34
CA CYS A 114 0.55 6.03 -7.48
C CYS A 114 -0.98 6.12 -7.35
N GLY A 115 -1.64 5.05 -6.90
CA GLY A 115 -3.09 5.11 -6.72
C GLY A 115 -3.66 3.90 -5.98
N TYR A 116 -4.64 4.17 -5.12
CA TYR A 116 -5.34 3.15 -4.32
C TYR A 116 -6.52 2.53 -5.08
N THR A 117 -7.12 3.28 -6.01
CA THR A 117 -8.28 2.85 -6.81
C THR A 117 -7.90 2.10 -8.09
N ARG A 118 -6.59 1.96 -8.37
CA ARG A 118 -6.04 1.12 -9.44
C ARG A 118 -6.55 1.45 -10.85
N ALA A 119 -7.09 2.66 -11.04
CA ALA A 119 -7.65 3.15 -12.29
C ALA A 119 -6.70 4.15 -12.97
N ASP A 120 -6.11 3.74 -14.10
CA ASP A 120 -5.38 4.55 -15.10
C ASP A 120 -5.87 4.10 -16.51
N PRO A 121 -5.68 4.84 -17.63
CA PRO A 121 -6.50 4.67 -18.83
C PRO A 121 -6.15 3.41 -19.59
N THR A 122 -7.13 2.55 -19.81
CA THR A 122 -7.38 1.92 -21.13
C THR A 122 -8.67 1.09 -21.21
N SER A 123 -9.55 1.01 -20.20
CA SER A 123 -10.81 0.24 -20.38
C SER A 123 -12.04 1.12 -20.64
N PRO A 124 -12.66 1.06 -21.83
CA PRO A 124 -13.98 1.60 -22.08
C PRO A 124 -15.04 0.60 -21.58
N THR A 125 -15.11 0.37 -20.28
CA THR A 125 -16.20 -0.43 -19.70
C THR A 125 -17.10 0.47 -18.87
N GLY A 126 -18.20 0.89 -19.51
CA GLY A 126 -19.24 1.76 -18.97
C GLY A 126 -20.05 1.14 -17.84
N ARG A 127 -19.43 0.79 -16.71
CA ARG A 127 -20.15 0.54 -15.46
C ARG A 127 -19.81 1.65 -14.46
N ARG A 128 -20.75 2.59 -14.33
CA ARG A 128 -20.84 3.54 -13.21
C ARG A 128 -20.87 2.74 -11.90
N GLY A 129 -19.76 2.74 -11.19
CA GLY A 129 -19.64 2.17 -9.87
C GLY A 129 -18.21 2.35 -9.37
N THR A 130 -18.02 3.27 -8.42
CA THR A 130 -16.80 3.42 -7.63
C THR A 130 -16.57 2.11 -6.86
N ARG A 131 -15.86 1.15 -7.46
CA ARG A 131 -15.46 -0.08 -6.80
C ARG A 131 -14.16 0.16 -6.06
N TRP A 132 -14.29 0.31 -4.75
CA TRP A 132 -13.20 0.32 -3.81
C TRP A 132 -12.53 -1.05 -3.79
N ALA A 133 -11.33 -1.16 -4.36
CA ALA A 133 -10.45 -2.30 -4.15
C ALA A 133 -9.34 -1.87 -3.21
N SER A 134 -9.42 -2.29 -1.94
CA SER A 134 -8.25 -2.24 -1.04
C SER A 134 -7.09 -2.98 -1.72
N PRO A 135 -5.85 -2.45 -1.68
CA PRO A 135 -4.68 -3.15 -2.15
C PRO A 135 -4.71 -4.52 -1.53
N THR A 136 -4.62 -5.52 -2.39
CA THR A 136 -4.84 -6.88 -1.98
C THR A 136 -3.64 -7.30 -1.12
N LEU A 137 -3.65 -7.02 0.21
CA LEU A 137 -2.68 -7.46 1.24
C LEU A 137 -2.38 -8.96 1.21
N THR A 138 -3.11 -9.75 0.42
CA THR A 138 -2.90 -11.19 0.22
C THR A 138 -1.52 -11.52 -0.41
N HIS A 139 -0.80 -10.55 -0.99
CA HIS A 139 0.54 -10.76 -1.55
C HIS A 139 1.62 -9.78 -1.08
N LEU A 140 1.33 -8.93 -0.08
CA LEU A 140 2.36 -8.04 0.45
C LEU A 140 3.21 -8.79 1.47
N CYS A 141 4.45 -9.12 1.09
CA CYS A 141 5.45 -9.47 2.10
C CYS A 141 5.75 -8.21 2.92
N PRO A 142 5.59 -8.23 4.25
CA PRO A 142 5.74 -7.04 5.11
C PRO A 142 7.15 -6.42 5.10
N ALA A 143 8.13 -7.14 4.56
CA ALA A 143 9.52 -6.69 4.53
C ALA A 143 10.18 -7.10 3.20
N GLY A 144 11.09 -6.27 2.68
CA GLY A 144 11.91 -6.60 1.51
C GLY A 144 12.78 -7.85 1.71
N LYS A 145 13.26 -8.46 0.61
CA LYS A 145 14.01 -9.74 0.63
C LYS A 145 15.19 -9.72 1.62
N ARG A 146 15.96 -8.62 1.65
CA ARG A 146 17.10 -8.43 2.56
C ARG A 146 16.68 -8.48 4.03
N ARG A 147 15.63 -7.74 4.42
CA ARG A 147 15.13 -7.70 5.81
C ARG A 147 14.56 -9.03 6.26
N ARG A 148 13.89 -9.77 5.37
CA ARG A 148 13.44 -11.14 5.65
C ARG A 148 14.60 -12.10 5.92
N ALA A 149 15.73 -11.93 5.22
CA ALA A 149 16.92 -12.73 5.49
C ALA A 149 17.62 -12.32 6.79
N ALA A 150 17.67 -11.01 7.08
CA ALA A 150 18.28 -10.46 8.29
C ALA A 150 17.43 -10.62 9.55
N MET A 151 16.12 -10.89 9.42
CA MET A 151 15.16 -10.98 10.53
C MET A 151 15.11 -9.71 11.39
N ASP A 152 15.43 -8.56 10.79
CA ASP A 152 15.71 -7.30 11.50
C ASP A 152 14.47 -6.42 11.71
N PHE A 153 13.30 -7.02 11.93
CA PHE A 153 12.03 -6.31 12.10
C PHE A 153 11.12 -6.96 13.16
N PRO A 154 10.23 -6.17 13.81
CA PRO A 154 9.34 -6.67 14.85
C PRO A 154 8.48 -7.84 14.39
N GLY A 155 8.44 -8.89 15.20
CA GLY A 155 7.66 -10.09 14.90
C GLY A 155 8.20 -10.92 13.73
N ALA A 156 9.43 -10.69 13.27
CA ALA A 156 10.03 -11.42 12.15
C ALA A 156 9.98 -12.93 12.35
N ALA A 157 10.31 -13.44 13.54
CA ALA A 157 10.28 -14.87 13.84
C ALA A 157 8.89 -15.49 13.59
N ILE A 158 7.83 -14.82 14.07
CA ILE A 158 6.44 -15.27 13.92
C ILE A 158 6.02 -15.20 12.45
N ILE A 159 6.26 -14.06 11.80
CA ILE A 159 5.89 -13.84 10.40
C ILE A 159 6.57 -14.88 9.50
N MET A 160 7.87 -15.11 9.69
CA MET A 160 8.63 -16.03 8.86
C MET A 160 8.25 -17.49 9.11
N ALA A 161 7.92 -17.86 10.35
CA ALA A 161 7.31 -19.15 10.66
C ALA A 161 5.96 -19.33 9.92
N GLN A 162 5.07 -18.32 9.97
CA GLN A 162 3.79 -18.35 9.26
C GLN A 162 3.92 -18.39 7.74
N VAL A 163 4.94 -17.73 7.17
CA VAL A 163 5.26 -17.81 5.74
C VAL A 163 5.68 -19.23 5.35
N LYS A 164 6.48 -19.89 6.20
CA LYS A 164 6.93 -21.27 5.99
C LYS A 164 5.78 -22.29 6.17
N GLU A 165 5.02 -22.17 7.25
CA GLU A 165 3.97 -23.12 7.64
C GLU A 165 2.64 -22.90 6.90
N LYS A 166 2.50 -21.75 6.24
CA LYS A 166 1.28 -21.22 5.64
C LYS A 166 0.23 -20.83 6.71
N PRO A 167 -0.53 -19.75 6.49
CA PRO A 167 -1.47 -19.27 7.48
C PRO A 167 -2.72 -20.18 7.57
N LYS A 168 -3.23 -20.36 8.79
CA LYS A 168 -4.48 -21.09 9.07
C LYS A 168 -5.70 -20.41 8.44
N ARG A 169 -5.72 -19.08 8.41
CA ARG A 169 -6.77 -18.28 7.78
C ARG A 169 -6.23 -17.50 6.60
N LYS A 170 -7.02 -17.39 5.53
CA LYS A 170 -6.66 -16.68 4.30
C LYS A 170 -7.69 -15.61 4.00
N ARG A 171 -7.20 -14.47 3.51
CA ARG A 171 -8.04 -13.38 3.05
C ARG A 171 -8.53 -13.68 1.63
N VAL A 172 -9.84 -13.71 1.44
CA VAL A 172 -10.51 -14.05 0.18
C VAL A 172 -11.47 -12.95 -0.25
N GLY A 173 -11.81 -12.92 -1.54
CA GLY A 173 -12.92 -12.13 -2.04
C GLY A 173 -14.24 -12.91 -1.96
N LEU A 174 -15.36 -12.20 -1.88
CA LEU A 174 -16.71 -12.76 -1.82
C LEU A 174 -17.57 -12.13 -2.93
N THR A 175 -18.30 -12.96 -3.68
CA THR A 175 -19.15 -12.51 -4.79
C THR A 175 -20.35 -11.69 -4.33
N SER A 176 -20.88 -11.94 -3.13
CA SER A 176 -21.93 -11.14 -2.51
C SER A 176 -21.41 -9.72 -2.26
N ASN A 177 -21.77 -8.78 -3.13
CA ASN A 177 -21.45 -7.35 -3.00
C ASN A 177 -19.95 -6.99 -3.01
N SER A 178 -19.09 -7.84 -3.60
CA SER A 178 -17.64 -7.56 -3.70
C SER A 178 -16.99 -7.26 -2.35
N ALA A 179 -17.31 -8.08 -1.35
CA ALA A 179 -16.76 -7.99 -0.01
C ALA A 179 -15.47 -8.81 0.12
N MET A 180 -14.62 -8.49 1.08
CA MET A 180 -13.46 -9.32 1.45
C MET A 180 -13.66 -9.87 2.87
N GLY A 181 -13.08 -11.04 3.13
CA GLY A 181 -13.15 -11.67 4.45
C GLY A 181 -12.01 -12.64 4.70
N TYR A 182 -11.84 -13.06 5.96
CA TYR A 182 -10.90 -14.10 6.36
C TYR A 182 -11.62 -15.41 6.63
N VAL A 183 -11.25 -16.45 5.89
CA VAL A 183 -11.79 -17.80 6.03
C VAL A 183 -10.68 -18.77 6.42
N GLU A 184 -11.03 -19.90 7.03
CA GLU A 184 -10.08 -20.99 7.24
C GLU A 184 -9.49 -21.47 5.91
N ALA A 185 -8.23 -21.88 5.91
CA ALA A 185 -7.49 -22.23 4.70
C ALA A 185 -8.15 -23.37 3.91
N ALA A 186 -8.88 -24.26 4.58
CA ALA A 186 -9.66 -25.33 3.97
C ALA A 186 -10.82 -24.80 3.09
N HIS A 187 -11.33 -23.60 3.39
CA HIS A 187 -12.44 -22.97 2.68
C HIS A 187 -12.00 -21.84 1.74
N SER A 188 -10.70 -21.65 1.52
CA SER A 188 -10.19 -20.49 0.75
C SER A 188 -10.20 -20.70 -0.77
N ARG A 189 -10.69 -21.83 -1.27
CA ARG A 189 -10.64 -22.14 -2.70
C ARG A 189 -11.70 -21.33 -3.44
N ALA A 190 -11.35 -20.75 -4.58
CA ALA A 190 -12.32 -20.07 -5.43
C ALA A 190 -13.45 -21.03 -5.83
N GLY A 191 -14.69 -20.56 -5.75
CA GLY A 191 -15.91 -21.34 -5.95
C GLY A 191 -16.46 -22.02 -4.68
N THR A 192 -15.75 -21.98 -3.54
CA THR A 192 -16.27 -22.51 -2.28
C THR A 192 -17.51 -21.72 -1.83
N ALA A 193 -18.63 -22.43 -1.60
CA ALA A 193 -19.85 -21.87 -1.06
C ALA A 193 -19.71 -21.58 0.44
N LEU A 194 -20.16 -20.40 0.83
CA LEU A 194 -20.15 -19.90 2.20
C LEU A 194 -21.50 -19.26 2.51
N THR A 195 -21.80 -19.16 3.80
CA THR A 195 -22.90 -18.34 4.30
C THR A 195 -22.31 -17.16 5.04
N VAL A 196 -22.73 -15.95 4.69
CA VAL A 196 -22.33 -14.72 5.36
C VAL A 196 -23.51 -14.12 6.10
N GLU A 197 -23.29 -13.67 7.33
CA GLU A 197 -24.31 -12.97 8.09
C GLU A 197 -24.17 -11.46 7.88
N VAL A 198 -25.24 -10.82 7.43
CA VAL A 198 -25.33 -9.36 7.29
C VAL A 198 -26.57 -8.90 8.03
N ARG A 199 -26.39 -8.10 9.08
CA ARG A 199 -27.50 -7.56 9.90
C ARG A 199 -28.43 -8.68 10.42
N LYS A 200 -27.85 -9.75 10.98
CA LYS A 200 -28.54 -10.95 11.50
C LYS A 200 -29.32 -11.77 10.45
N LYS A 201 -29.11 -11.51 9.16
CA LYS A 201 -29.67 -12.31 8.06
C LYS A 201 -28.56 -13.07 7.36
N GLN A 202 -28.81 -14.33 7.07
CA GLN A 202 -27.88 -15.19 6.34
C GLN A 202 -28.03 -14.98 4.84
N HIS A 203 -26.90 -14.84 4.15
CA HIS A 203 -26.83 -14.69 2.71
C HIS A 203 -25.82 -15.68 2.13
N PRO A 204 -26.12 -16.33 1.00
CA PRO A 204 -25.15 -17.15 0.30
C PRO A 204 -24.04 -16.28 -0.30
N ALA A 205 -22.80 -16.77 -0.25
CA ALA A 205 -21.64 -16.16 -0.87
C ALA A 205 -20.73 -17.22 -1.50
N LEU A 206 -19.98 -16.83 -2.52
CA LEU A 206 -18.93 -17.67 -3.09
C LEU A 206 -17.58 -17.00 -2.88
N VAL A 207 -16.60 -17.81 -2.50
CA VAL A 207 -15.20 -17.40 -2.52
C VAL A 207 -14.79 -17.10 -3.95
N THR A 208 -14.21 -15.93 -4.19
CA THR A 208 -13.69 -15.52 -5.50
C THR A 208 -12.26 -15.02 -5.40
N LYS A 209 -11.56 -15.10 -6.53
CA LYS A 209 -10.20 -14.59 -6.65
C LYS A 209 -10.21 -13.08 -6.54
N MET A 210 -9.18 -12.56 -5.87
CA MET A 210 -8.85 -11.14 -5.87
C MET A 210 -7.64 -10.90 -6.78
N PRO A 211 -7.52 -9.72 -7.40
CA PRO A 211 -8.42 -8.57 -7.28
C PRO A 211 -9.74 -8.76 -8.06
N PHE A 212 -10.83 -8.14 -7.60
CA PHE A 212 -12.14 -8.22 -8.28
C PHE A 212 -12.17 -7.53 -9.65
N VAL A 213 -11.29 -6.54 -9.82
CA VAL A 213 -11.09 -5.81 -11.07
C VAL A 213 -9.58 -5.86 -11.35
N PRO A 214 -9.16 -6.22 -12.58
CA PRO A 214 -7.75 -6.22 -12.95
C PRO A 214 -7.11 -4.85 -12.73
N THR A 215 -5.86 -4.85 -12.28
CA THR A 215 -5.05 -3.63 -12.14
C THR A 215 -4.46 -3.23 -13.48
N GLN A 216 -4.53 -1.95 -13.82
CA GLN A 216 -3.82 -1.36 -14.95
C GLN A 216 -2.78 -0.38 -14.41
N TYR A 217 -1.56 -0.85 -14.18
CA TYR A 217 -0.45 0.02 -13.78
C TYR A 217 0.30 0.49 -15.02
N TYR A 218 0.52 1.80 -15.12
CA TYR A 218 1.35 2.35 -16.18
C TYR A 218 2.82 1.98 -15.95
N MET A 219 3.39 1.27 -16.91
CA MET A 219 4.81 0.99 -16.98
C MET A 219 5.36 1.79 -18.16
N ALA A 220 6.35 2.64 -17.89
CA ALA A 220 7.09 3.29 -18.97
C ALA A 220 7.77 2.18 -19.80
N LYS A 221 7.65 2.26 -21.12
CA LYS A 221 8.34 1.37 -22.06
C LYS A 221 9.79 1.80 -22.22
#